data_AF-A0A4R2LL05-F1
#
_entry.id   AF-A0A4R2LL05-F1
#
_cell.length_a   1.000
_cell.length_b   1.000
_cell.length_c   1.000
_cell.angle_alpha   90.00
_cell.angle_beta   90.00
_cell.angle_gamma   90.00
#
_symmetry.space_group_name_H-M   'P 1'
#
loop_
_entity.id
_entity.type
_entity.pdbx_description
1 polymer ?
#
loop_
_entity_poly.entity_id
_entity_poly.type
_entity_poly.pdbx_seq_one_letter_code
_entity_poly.pdbx_strand_id
1 'polypeptide(L)'
;MLKNLFAFLLIILLLFTVLTLNVFFNNNQYISTFKTYVVPDLKISKDVLNNYYSSDNKLSRKSSEAIILTTLENLKYKQWLEYVDYIQLLVYQSNVLPFNEDELIVVLNLSKDISVIAIYTPINDAYVFTNKIENILPVQDISFLPVPELGYNLIISNQLLDEKLGAFFLEEFIQIFVYLDENFKSIWKKTKYKEEIYNAQWLSPNALANEWLQIIENNTIAFDKSSNLNISVSISRKKFKALKEIFPMKEDFKLVEELVTQENYYWSPKYKRFIMKEGILKNTSTSIAIIDDTNHWLESFLGFSSNNYSIVTDYGKMMYIPKQSVIINQVGGK
;
A
#
# COMPACT_ATOMS: atom_id res chain seq x y z
N MET A 1 53.83 26.97 34.83
CA MET A 1 53.09 25.75 35.20
C MET A 1 51.58 25.96 35.32
N LEU A 2 51.10 26.96 36.09
CA LEU A 2 49.66 27.20 36.30
C LEU A 2 48.85 27.42 35.00
N LYS A 3 49.39 28.18 34.03
CA LYS A 3 48.72 28.42 32.73
C LYS A 3 48.53 27.14 31.90
N ASN A 4 49.52 26.25 31.91
CA ASN A 4 49.45 24.99 31.16
C ASN A 4 48.47 24.01 31.83
N LEU A 5 48.40 24.03 33.16
CA LEU A 5 47.41 23.27 33.92
C LEU A 5 45.99 23.74 33.63
N PHE A 6 45.78 25.06 33.53
CA PHE A 6 44.48 25.64 33.22
C PHE A 6 44.04 25.32 31.79
N ALA A 7 44.94 25.42 30.81
CA ALA A 7 44.66 25.03 29.43
C ALA A 7 44.31 23.54 29.29
N PHE A 8 45.02 22.68 30.03
CA PHE A 8 44.76 21.24 30.06
C PHE A 8 43.38 20.92 30.66
N LEU A 9 43.00 21.58 31.76
CA LEU A 9 41.66 21.45 32.35
C LEU A 9 40.55 21.90 31.40
N LEU A 10 40.77 22.97 30.64
CA LEU A 10 39.82 23.48 29.65
C LEU A 10 39.61 22.48 28.50
N ILE A 11 40.67 21.83 28.04
CA ILE A 11 40.58 20.79 26.99
C ILE A 11 39.82 19.57 27.50
N ILE A 12 40.06 19.14 28.74
CA ILE A 12 39.31 18.03 29.36
C ILE A 12 37.83 18.37 29.48
N LEU A 13 37.50 19.59 29.92
CA LEU A 13 36.11 20.06 30.03
C LEU A 13 35.43 20.06 28.66
N LEU A 14 36.12 20.56 27.62
CA LEU A 14 35.61 20.59 26.26
C LEU A 14 35.35 19.17 25.73
N LEU A 15 36.31 18.26 25.89
CA LEU A 15 36.16 16.85 25.49
C LEU A 15 35.00 16.17 26.23
N PHE A 16 34.83 16.46 27.52
CA PHE A 16 33.73 15.93 28.32
C PHE A 16 32.38 16.47 27.82
N THR A 17 32.28 17.77 27.50
CA THR A 17 31.05 18.35 26.94
C THR A 17 30.70 17.79 25.56
N VAL A 18 31.70 17.53 24.71
CA VAL A 18 31.47 16.90 23.41
C VAL A 18 31.01 15.46 23.58
N LEU A 19 31.59 14.71 24.52
CA LEU A 19 31.17 13.35 24.84
C LEU A 19 29.75 13.31 25.40
N THR A 20 29.39 14.18 26.34
CA THR A 20 28.03 14.23 26.90
C THR A 20 27.01 14.70 25.89
N LEU A 21 27.34 15.66 25.03
CA LEU A 21 26.49 16.08 23.91
C LEU A 21 26.32 14.94 22.90
N ASN A 22 27.38 14.22 22.55
CA ASN A 22 27.31 13.12 21.59
C ASN A 22 26.52 11.93 22.16
N VAL A 23 26.68 11.63 23.46
CA VAL A 23 25.81 10.66 24.15
C VAL A 23 24.38 11.17 24.19
N PHE A 24 24.12 12.44 24.50
CA PHE A 24 22.76 13.00 24.48
C PHE A 24 22.12 12.94 23.08
N PHE A 25 22.84 13.33 22.03
CA PHE A 25 22.34 13.31 20.66
C PHE A 25 22.19 11.89 20.09
N ASN A 26 23.04 10.93 20.49
CA ASN A 26 22.95 9.54 20.00
C ASN A 26 22.06 8.63 20.87
N ASN A 27 21.88 8.93 22.18
CA ASN A 27 20.99 8.18 23.08
C ASN A 27 19.61 8.82 23.24
N ASN A 28 19.32 9.95 22.60
CA ASN A 28 17.94 10.39 22.46
C ASN A 28 17.23 9.44 21.49
N GLN A 29 16.69 8.34 22.02
CA GLN A 29 15.37 7.91 21.58
C GLN A 29 14.52 9.18 21.57
N TYR A 30 14.12 9.61 20.39
CA TYR A 30 13.34 10.81 20.16
C TYR A 30 12.29 10.97 21.26
N ILE A 31 12.54 11.86 22.24
CA ILE A 31 11.46 12.42 23.02
C ILE A 31 10.77 13.36 22.05
N SER A 32 9.85 12.80 21.28
CA SER A 32 8.82 13.55 20.56
C SER A 32 8.10 14.38 21.62
N THR A 33 8.54 15.62 21.78
CA THR A 33 7.83 16.60 22.58
C THR A 33 6.50 16.81 21.86
N PHE A 34 5.44 16.28 22.49
CA PHE A 34 4.05 16.24 22.02
C PHE A 34 3.70 17.38 21.07
N LYS A 35 3.65 17.07 19.78
CA LYS A 35 3.05 17.92 18.74
C LYS A 35 1.55 17.70 18.59
N THR A 36 0.89 17.18 19.62
CA THR A 36 -0.53 16.87 19.61
C THR A 36 -1.23 17.74 20.64
N TYR A 37 -1.72 18.90 20.20
CA TYR A 37 -2.90 19.50 20.82
C TYR A 37 -4.06 18.55 20.59
N VAL A 38 -4.27 17.59 21.50
CA VAL A 38 -5.38 16.66 21.36
C VAL A 38 -6.65 17.34 21.84
N VAL A 39 -7.47 17.79 20.90
CA VAL A 39 -8.84 18.24 21.19
C VAL A 39 -9.61 17.03 21.74
N PRO A 40 -10.17 17.08 22.96
CA PRO A 40 -10.84 15.95 23.58
C PRO A 40 -11.94 15.33 22.70
N ASP A 41 -12.64 16.16 21.94
CA ASP A 41 -13.78 15.77 21.09
C ASP A 41 -13.36 15.00 19.82
N LEU A 42 -12.07 14.99 19.49
CA LEU A 42 -11.52 14.33 18.30
C LEU A 42 -10.91 12.95 18.60
N LYS A 43 -11.25 12.36 19.75
CA LYS A 43 -10.78 11.03 20.17
C LYS A 43 -11.89 9.99 20.02
N ILE A 44 -11.51 8.75 19.74
CA ILE A 44 -12.43 7.60 19.80
C ILE A 44 -12.19 6.90 21.14
N SER A 45 -13.14 6.97 22.07
CA SER A 45 -12.99 6.30 23.37
C SER A 45 -13.07 4.77 23.21
N LYS A 46 -12.43 4.03 24.14
CA LYS A 46 -12.58 2.57 24.20
C LYS A 46 -14.03 2.15 24.43
N ASP A 47 -14.82 2.95 25.13
CA ASP A 47 -16.26 2.70 25.31
C ASP A 47 -17.03 2.78 24.00
N VAL A 48 -16.74 3.78 23.15
CA VAL A 48 -17.35 3.88 21.81
C VAL A 48 -16.97 2.65 20.97
N LEU A 49 -15.71 2.22 21.02
CA LEU A 49 -15.26 1.03 20.30
C LEU A 49 -15.91 -0.27 20.82
N ASN A 50 -16.01 -0.44 22.14
CA ASN A 50 -16.68 -1.59 22.75
C ASN A 50 -18.17 -1.63 22.38
N ASN A 51 -18.82 -0.47 22.36
CA ASN A 51 -20.22 -0.33 21.98
C ASN A 51 -20.45 -0.61 20.49
N TYR A 52 -19.48 -0.31 19.62
CA TYR A 52 -19.53 -0.69 18.20
C TYR A 52 -19.64 -2.20 18.01
N TYR A 53 -18.90 -2.99 18.80
CA TYR A 53 -18.96 -4.46 18.79
C TYR A 53 -20.09 -5.05 19.66
N SER A 54 -20.96 -4.22 20.24
CA SER A 54 -22.09 -4.68 21.06
C SER A 54 -23.13 -5.43 20.21
N SER A 55 -23.81 -6.39 20.83
CA SER A 55 -24.98 -7.06 20.24
C SER A 55 -26.24 -6.19 20.20
N ASP A 56 -26.26 -5.04 20.90
CA ASP A 56 -27.33 -4.05 20.78
C ASP A 56 -27.15 -3.23 19.49
N ASN A 57 -27.99 -3.51 18.49
CA ASN A 57 -27.97 -2.84 17.19
C ASN A 57 -28.09 -1.31 17.27
N LYS A 58 -28.85 -0.78 18.24
CA LYS A 58 -29.03 0.68 18.37
C LYS A 58 -27.75 1.31 18.90
N LEU A 59 -27.12 0.66 19.88
CA LEU A 59 -25.88 1.10 20.49
C LEU A 59 -24.70 0.98 19.50
N SER A 60 -24.62 -0.13 18.78
CA SER A 60 -23.63 -0.36 17.72
C SER A 60 -23.76 0.70 16.62
N ARG A 61 -24.96 0.93 16.08
CA ARG A 61 -25.20 1.95 15.04
C ARG A 61 -24.80 3.36 15.49
N LYS A 62 -25.18 3.76 16.71
CA LYS A 62 -24.80 5.07 17.28
C LYS A 62 -23.28 5.20 17.41
N SER A 63 -22.60 4.11 17.75
CA SER A 63 -21.15 4.09 17.90
C SER A 63 -20.44 4.11 16.55
N SER A 64 -20.98 3.42 15.53
CA SER A 64 -20.51 3.52 14.14
C SER A 64 -20.58 4.96 13.63
N GLU A 65 -21.73 5.62 13.81
CA GLU A 65 -21.94 7.02 13.42
C GLU A 65 -20.94 7.95 14.12
N ALA A 66 -20.73 7.76 15.43
CA ALA A 66 -19.72 8.52 16.18
C ALA A 66 -18.30 8.31 15.65
N ILE A 67 -17.90 7.07 15.35
CA ILE A 67 -16.59 6.76 14.76
C ILE A 67 -16.43 7.45 13.39
N ILE A 68 -17.45 7.40 12.54
CA ILE A 68 -17.44 8.05 11.22
C ILE A 68 -17.26 9.56 11.39
N LEU A 69 -18.10 10.21 12.21
CA LEU A 69 -18.07 11.66 12.44
C LEU A 69 -16.72 12.11 12.99
N THR A 70 -16.23 11.49 14.07
CA THR A 70 -14.90 11.79 14.64
C THR A 70 -13.79 11.60 13.60
N THR A 71 -13.89 10.59 12.74
CA THR A 71 -12.89 10.34 11.71
C THR A 71 -12.93 11.37 10.59
N LEU A 72 -14.12 11.74 10.10
CA LEU A 72 -14.28 12.81 9.11
C LEU A 72 -13.76 14.15 9.64
N GLU A 73 -14.01 14.48 10.91
CA GLU A 73 -13.51 15.69 11.54
C GLU A 73 -11.98 15.69 11.65
N ASN A 74 -11.37 14.59 12.10
CA ASN A 74 -9.91 14.43 12.16
C ASN A 74 -9.25 14.57 10.78
N LEU A 75 -9.88 14.02 9.74
CA LEU A 75 -9.42 14.13 8.36
C LEU A 75 -9.72 15.49 7.71
N LYS A 76 -10.53 16.34 8.37
CA LYS A 76 -11.04 17.63 7.87
C LYS A 76 -11.94 17.48 6.62
N TYR A 77 -12.69 16.39 6.55
CA TYR A 77 -13.54 15.98 5.44
C TYR A 77 -14.99 16.46 5.61
N LYS A 78 -15.17 17.76 5.83
CA LYS A 78 -16.48 18.37 6.15
C LYS A 78 -17.55 18.12 5.08
N GLN A 79 -17.14 18.01 3.82
CA GLN A 79 -18.03 17.75 2.69
C GLN A 79 -18.72 16.37 2.75
N TRP A 80 -18.19 15.45 3.56
CA TRP A 80 -18.75 14.10 3.70
C TRP A 80 -19.72 13.95 4.87
N LEU A 81 -19.86 14.98 5.72
CA LEU A 81 -20.71 14.93 6.91
C LEU A 81 -22.20 14.74 6.59
N GLU A 82 -22.66 15.23 5.44
CA GLU A 82 -24.06 15.04 5.00
C GLU A 82 -24.35 13.63 4.46
N TYR A 83 -23.31 12.82 4.22
CA TYR A 83 -23.42 11.47 3.66
C TYR A 83 -23.12 10.37 4.66
N VAL A 84 -23.08 10.67 5.96
CA VAL A 84 -22.69 9.73 7.03
C VAL A 84 -23.47 8.41 6.96
N ASP A 85 -24.77 8.47 6.68
CA ASP A 85 -25.63 7.29 6.56
C ASP A 85 -25.27 6.36 5.37
N TYR A 86 -24.50 6.86 4.40
CA TYR A 86 -24.06 6.12 3.21
C TYR A 86 -22.59 5.67 3.29
N ILE A 87 -21.84 6.12 4.29
CA ILE A 87 -20.43 5.76 4.45
C ILE A 87 -20.33 4.37 5.07
N GLN A 88 -19.65 3.47 4.36
CA GLN A 88 -19.33 2.16 4.91
C GLN A 88 -18.12 2.29 5.83
N LEU A 89 -18.28 1.83 7.07
CA LEU A 89 -17.25 1.77 8.10
C LEU A 89 -16.68 0.36 8.21
N LEU A 90 -15.35 0.23 8.18
CA LEU A 90 -14.64 -0.98 8.59
C LEU A 90 -13.67 -0.63 9.73
N VAL A 91 -13.57 -1.49 10.74
CA VAL A 91 -12.76 -1.24 11.93
C VAL A 91 -11.89 -2.45 12.24
N TYR A 92 -10.60 -2.20 12.42
CA TYR A 92 -9.58 -3.21 12.73
C TYR A 92 -8.66 -2.73 13.84
N GLN A 93 -7.97 -3.67 14.49
CA GLN A 93 -6.90 -3.38 15.44
C GLN A 93 -5.65 -4.17 15.07
N SER A 94 -4.50 -3.50 15.00
CA SER A 94 -3.22 -4.14 14.73
C SER A 94 -2.06 -3.19 14.99
N ASN A 95 -0.95 -3.70 15.50
CA ASN A 95 0.33 -3.01 15.54
C ASN A 95 0.87 -2.75 14.11
N VAL A 96 0.73 -1.52 13.64
CA VAL A 96 1.16 -1.04 12.31
C VAL A 96 2.14 0.13 12.38
N LEU A 97 2.47 0.58 13.59
CA LEU A 97 3.47 1.61 13.89
C LEU A 97 4.60 1.07 14.78
N PRO A 98 5.79 1.68 14.82
CA PRO A 98 6.96 1.16 15.53
C PRO A 98 6.89 1.23 17.07
N PHE A 99 5.71 1.45 17.66
CA PHE A 99 5.54 1.64 19.10
C PHE A 99 5.06 0.38 19.84
N ASN A 100 4.87 -0.73 19.12
CA ASN A 100 4.47 -2.03 19.67
C ASN A 100 3.16 -2.01 20.48
N GLU A 101 2.21 -1.21 20.01
CA GLU A 101 0.84 -1.15 20.53
C GLU A 101 -0.13 -1.43 19.38
N ASP A 102 -1.31 -1.97 19.68
CA ASP A 102 -2.33 -2.16 18.65
C ASP A 102 -3.05 -0.84 18.36
N GLU A 103 -2.75 -0.24 17.21
CA GLU A 103 -3.49 0.89 16.69
C GLU A 103 -4.92 0.50 16.32
N LEU A 104 -5.82 1.47 16.37
CA LEU A 104 -7.16 1.38 15.76
C LEU A 104 -7.07 1.86 14.32
N ILE A 105 -7.47 1.00 13.38
CA ILE A 105 -7.49 1.26 11.96
C ILE A 105 -8.95 1.40 11.53
N VAL A 106 -9.33 2.60 11.10
CA VAL A 106 -10.69 2.95 10.67
C VAL A 106 -10.68 3.18 9.17
N VAL A 107 -11.47 2.41 8.43
CA VAL A 107 -11.67 2.60 7.00
C VAL A 107 -13.02 3.22 6.76
N LEU A 108 -13.05 4.30 5.97
CA LEU A 108 -14.28 4.90 5.47
C LEU A 108 -14.30 4.74 3.95
N ASN A 109 -15.25 3.96 3.42
CA ASN A 109 -15.58 4.02 2.00
C ASN A 109 -16.58 5.15 1.80
N LEU A 110 -16.09 6.26 1.25
CA LEU A 110 -16.83 7.52 1.15
C LEU A 110 -17.75 7.54 -0.08
N SER A 111 -17.29 6.93 -1.18
CA SER A 111 -18.08 6.71 -2.39
C SER A 111 -17.60 5.48 -3.13
N LYS A 112 -18.16 5.21 -4.32
CA LYS A 112 -17.71 4.13 -5.20
C LYS A 112 -16.28 4.30 -5.75
N ASP A 113 -15.70 5.51 -5.63
CA ASP A 113 -14.39 5.84 -6.22
C ASP A 113 -13.36 6.29 -5.18
N ILE A 114 -13.74 6.40 -3.90
CA ILE A 114 -12.85 6.95 -2.88
C ILE A 114 -13.07 6.35 -1.49
N SER A 115 -11.94 6.00 -0.89
CA SER A 115 -11.84 5.58 0.50
C SER A 115 -10.63 6.19 1.19
N VAL A 116 -10.66 6.13 2.52
CA VAL A 116 -9.59 6.58 3.39
C VAL A 116 -9.44 5.60 4.54
N ILE A 117 -8.20 5.37 4.95
CA ILE A 117 -7.85 4.64 6.17
C ILE A 117 -7.28 5.65 7.15
N ALA A 118 -7.87 5.80 8.32
CA ALA A 118 -7.36 6.58 9.43
C ALA A 118 -6.75 5.65 10.49
N ILE A 119 -5.58 6.03 11.01
CA ILE A 119 -4.82 5.27 11.99
C ILE A 119 -4.79 6.07 13.29
N TYR A 120 -5.20 5.42 14.38
CA TYR A 120 -5.25 6.01 15.70
C TYR A 120 -4.39 5.23 16.70
N THR A 121 -3.54 5.94 17.44
CA THR A 121 -2.70 5.35 18.49
C THR A 121 -3.47 5.35 19.82
N PRO A 122 -3.43 4.25 20.60
CA PRO A 122 -4.04 4.23 21.92
C PRO A 122 -3.30 5.18 22.88
N ILE A 123 -4.05 6.00 23.60
CA ILE A 123 -3.55 6.87 24.68
C ILE A 123 -4.55 6.78 25.83
N ASN A 124 -4.15 6.15 26.93
CA ASN A 124 -5.00 5.86 28.09
C ASN A 124 -6.28 5.08 27.68
N ASP A 125 -7.46 5.67 27.87
CA ASP A 125 -8.77 5.06 27.58
C ASP A 125 -9.38 5.48 26.24
N ALA A 126 -8.56 6.01 25.34
CA ALA A 126 -8.99 6.46 24.02
C ALA A 126 -7.96 6.19 22.93
N TYR A 127 -8.40 6.35 21.69
CA TYR A 127 -7.61 6.32 20.48
C TYR A 127 -7.51 7.73 19.90
N VAL A 128 -6.29 8.16 19.60
CA VAL A 128 -5.97 9.51 19.11
C VAL A 128 -5.45 9.42 17.68
N PHE A 129 -5.97 10.26 16.79
CA PHE A 129 -5.61 10.26 15.38
C PHE A 129 -4.12 10.57 15.20
N THR A 130 -3.42 9.73 14.43
CA THR A 130 -1.96 9.83 14.24
C THR A 130 -1.58 9.87 12.77
N ASN A 131 -2.21 9.06 11.92
CA ASN A 131 -1.83 8.97 10.51
C ASN A 131 -3.01 8.58 9.62
N LYS A 132 -2.79 8.58 8.30
CA LYS A 132 -3.82 8.24 7.31
C LYS A 132 -3.24 7.70 6.01
N ILE A 133 -4.05 6.94 5.28
CA ILE A 133 -3.85 6.53 3.88
C ILE A 133 -5.04 7.07 3.10
N GLU A 134 -4.79 7.98 2.17
CA GLU A 134 -5.81 8.65 1.36
C GLU A 134 -5.69 8.28 -0.12
N ASN A 135 -6.72 8.64 -0.89
CA ASN A 135 -6.78 8.45 -2.35
C ASN A 135 -6.65 6.98 -2.76
N ILE A 136 -7.29 6.10 -1.99
CA ILE A 136 -7.44 4.68 -2.32
C ILE A 136 -8.87 4.40 -2.77
N LEU A 137 -9.06 3.28 -3.44
CA LEU A 137 -10.39 2.82 -3.88
C LEU A 137 -11.15 2.13 -2.75
N PRO A 138 -12.47 1.91 -2.91
CA PRO A 138 -13.29 1.15 -1.97
C PRO A 138 -12.61 -0.11 -1.45
N VAL A 139 -12.41 -0.15 -0.14
CA VAL A 139 -11.77 -1.27 0.56
C VAL A 139 -12.84 -2.29 0.90
N GLN A 140 -12.63 -3.52 0.46
CA GLN A 140 -13.47 -4.67 0.81
C GLN A 140 -13.09 -5.22 2.18
N ASP A 141 -11.78 -5.38 2.43
CA ASP A 141 -11.24 -5.81 3.70
C ASP A 141 -9.77 -5.40 3.88
N ILE A 142 -9.31 -5.45 5.13
CA ILE A 142 -7.91 -5.31 5.51
C ILE A 142 -7.42 -6.59 6.19
N SER A 143 -6.20 -6.99 5.87
CA SER A 143 -5.42 -7.97 6.61
C SER A 143 -4.04 -7.44 6.94
N PHE A 144 -3.33 -8.13 7.84
CA PHE A 144 -2.05 -7.68 8.37
C PHE A 144 -0.97 -8.73 8.14
N LEU A 145 0.22 -8.28 7.74
CA LEU A 145 1.38 -9.14 7.51
C LEU A 145 2.53 -8.74 8.44
N PRO A 146 2.89 -9.58 9.43
CA PRO A 146 3.99 -9.27 10.33
C PRO A 146 5.33 -9.25 9.60
N VAL A 147 6.15 -8.25 9.90
CA VAL A 147 7.54 -8.16 9.44
C VAL A 147 8.46 -8.14 10.67
N PRO A 148 9.05 -9.28 11.04
CA PRO A 148 9.80 -9.41 12.30
C PRO A 148 10.90 -8.37 12.48
N GLU A 149 11.60 -8.00 11.40
CA GLU A 149 12.68 -7.01 11.42
C GLU A 149 12.20 -5.57 11.69
N LEU A 150 10.94 -5.27 11.35
CA LEU A 150 10.34 -3.95 11.59
C LEU A 150 9.72 -3.86 12.98
N GLY A 151 9.26 -4.98 13.55
CA GLY A 151 8.57 -5.01 14.85
C GLY A 151 7.10 -4.57 14.79
N TYR A 152 6.55 -4.39 13.59
CA TYR A 152 5.15 -4.04 13.33
C TYR A 152 4.67 -4.66 12.01
N ASN A 153 3.37 -4.60 11.77
CA ASN A 153 2.71 -5.23 10.64
C ASN A 153 2.58 -4.29 9.43
N LEU A 154 2.62 -4.87 8.24
CA LEU A 154 2.16 -4.22 7.01
C LEU A 154 0.65 -4.26 6.93
N ILE A 155 0.05 -3.22 6.35
CA ILE A 155 -1.38 -3.18 6.03
C ILE A 155 -1.57 -3.73 4.63
N ILE A 156 -2.35 -4.80 4.48
CA ILE A 156 -2.79 -5.35 3.21
C ILE A 156 -4.25 -4.93 3.00
N SER A 157 -4.51 -4.11 1.99
CA SER A 157 -5.84 -3.64 1.63
C SER A 157 -6.31 -4.34 0.37
N ASN A 158 -7.47 -5.00 0.43
CA ASN A 158 -8.20 -5.50 -0.73
C ASN A 158 -9.17 -4.42 -1.21
N GLN A 159 -9.01 -3.97 -2.47
CA GLN A 159 -9.76 -2.85 -3.04
C GLN A 159 -10.54 -3.29 -4.29
N LEU A 160 -11.65 -2.60 -4.55
CA LEU A 160 -12.55 -2.83 -5.67
C LEU A 160 -12.75 -1.54 -6.48
N LEU A 161 -12.63 -1.65 -7.80
CA LEU A 161 -13.09 -0.67 -8.77
C LEU A 161 -14.21 -1.30 -9.62
N ASP A 162 -15.39 -0.69 -9.63
CA ASP A 162 -16.52 -1.10 -10.49
C ASP A 162 -17.01 0.13 -11.27
N GLU A 163 -16.69 0.16 -12.57
CA GLU A 163 -17.06 1.23 -13.49
C GLU A 163 -17.81 0.68 -14.71
N LYS A 164 -18.87 1.40 -15.11
CA LYS A 164 -19.76 1.01 -16.22
C LYS A 164 -19.99 2.13 -17.24
N LEU A 165 -19.04 3.06 -17.37
CA LEU A 165 -19.17 4.21 -18.26
C LEU A 165 -18.60 3.90 -19.64
N GLY A 166 -19.46 3.49 -20.57
CA GLY A 166 -19.10 3.21 -21.97
C GLY A 166 -18.33 1.89 -22.19
N ALA A 167 -17.59 1.43 -21.20
CA ALA A 167 -17.04 0.09 -21.05
C ALA A 167 -17.50 -0.53 -19.73
N PHE A 168 -17.40 -1.85 -19.65
CA PHE A 168 -17.49 -2.55 -18.38
C PHE A 168 -16.07 -2.75 -17.86
N PHE A 169 -15.78 -2.24 -16.66
CA PHE A 169 -14.50 -2.39 -16.00
C PHE A 169 -14.73 -2.78 -14.54
N LEU A 170 -14.27 -3.98 -14.19
CA LEU A 170 -14.28 -4.49 -12.83
C LEU A 170 -12.85 -4.89 -12.47
N GLU A 171 -12.28 -4.33 -11.42
CA GLU A 171 -10.95 -4.70 -10.93
C GLU A 171 -10.97 -4.88 -9.41
N GLU A 172 -10.53 -6.06 -8.96
CA GLU A 172 -10.15 -6.31 -7.58
C GLU A 172 -8.63 -6.36 -7.51
N PHE A 173 -8.02 -5.66 -6.56
CA PHE A 173 -6.58 -5.69 -6.37
C PHE A 173 -6.17 -5.60 -4.91
N ILE A 174 -4.97 -6.09 -4.63
CA ILE A 174 -4.32 -6.00 -3.33
C ILE A 174 -3.32 -4.84 -3.38
N GLN A 175 -3.28 -4.04 -2.33
CA GLN A 175 -2.26 -3.02 -2.12
C GLN A 175 -1.67 -3.15 -0.71
N ILE A 176 -0.35 -3.15 -0.61
CA ILE A 176 0.38 -3.31 0.66
C ILE A 176 1.04 -1.98 1.03
N PHE A 177 0.80 -1.56 2.26
CA PHE A 177 1.35 -0.34 2.83
C PHE A 177 2.28 -0.64 4.00
N VAL A 178 3.35 0.15 4.10
CA VAL A 178 4.29 0.16 5.23
C VAL A 178 4.42 1.57 5.77
N TYR A 179 4.55 1.71 7.09
CA TYR A 179 4.84 2.99 7.72
C TYR A 179 6.34 3.30 7.62
N LEU A 180 6.71 4.31 6.82
CA LEU A 180 8.10 4.74 6.62
C LEU A 180 8.17 6.26 6.52
N ASP A 181 9.13 6.86 7.21
CA ASP A 181 9.37 8.31 7.17
C ASP A 181 8.09 9.11 7.53
N GLU A 182 7.48 8.73 8.66
CA GLU A 182 6.29 9.36 9.24
C GLU A 182 4.99 9.22 8.42
N ASN A 183 4.97 8.41 7.36
CA ASN A 183 3.79 8.22 6.52
C ASN A 183 3.66 6.78 6.04
N PHE A 184 2.45 6.37 5.67
CA PHE A 184 2.23 5.11 4.98
C PHE A 184 2.58 5.21 3.50
N LYS A 185 3.39 4.27 3.01
CA LYS A 185 3.81 4.18 1.61
C LYS A 185 3.34 2.86 1.00
N SER A 186 2.74 2.94 -0.19
CA SER A 186 2.43 1.76 -1.00
C SER A 186 3.73 1.14 -1.51
N ILE A 187 4.00 -0.10 -1.12
CA ILE A 187 5.23 -0.82 -1.50
C ILE A 187 5.01 -1.93 -2.52
N TRP A 188 3.78 -2.40 -2.64
CA TRP A 188 3.39 -3.45 -3.58
C TRP A 188 1.90 -3.33 -3.91
N LYS A 189 1.56 -3.57 -5.18
CA LYS A 189 0.17 -3.60 -5.67
C LYS A 189 0.06 -4.69 -6.72
N LYS A 190 -1.00 -5.51 -6.67
CA LYS A 190 -1.27 -6.50 -7.71
C LYS A 190 -2.76 -6.77 -7.87
N THR A 191 -3.20 -6.83 -9.13
CA THR A 191 -4.54 -7.26 -9.50
C THR A 191 -4.79 -8.69 -9.04
N LYS A 192 -5.95 -8.94 -8.44
CA LYS A 192 -6.46 -10.26 -8.04
C LYS A 192 -7.45 -10.77 -9.09
N TYR A 193 -8.36 -9.91 -9.51
CA TYR A 193 -9.31 -10.19 -10.57
C TYR A 193 -9.50 -8.93 -11.40
N LYS A 194 -9.63 -9.09 -12.71
CA LYS A 194 -10.00 -7.99 -13.59
C LYS A 194 -10.83 -8.51 -14.76
N GLU A 195 -11.89 -7.80 -15.06
CA GLU A 195 -12.72 -8.01 -16.22
C GLU A 195 -12.98 -6.68 -16.92
N GLU A 196 -12.60 -6.62 -18.20
CA GLU A 196 -12.82 -5.46 -19.04
C GLU A 196 -13.55 -5.88 -20.31
N ILE A 197 -14.57 -5.11 -20.71
CA ILE A 197 -15.21 -5.22 -22.01
C ILE A 197 -15.24 -3.85 -22.68
N TYR A 198 -14.62 -3.77 -23.85
CA TYR A 198 -14.56 -2.54 -24.64
C TYR A 198 -14.54 -2.80 -26.14
N ASN A 199 -14.85 -1.77 -26.91
CA ASN A 199 -14.78 -1.83 -28.36
C ASN A 199 -13.33 -1.81 -28.84
N ALA A 200 -12.96 -2.68 -29.77
CA ALA A 200 -11.59 -2.83 -30.25
C ALA A 200 -11.04 -1.55 -30.92
N GLN A 201 -11.92 -0.68 -31.44
CA GLN A 201 -11.52 0.60 -32.03
C GLN A 201 -10.85 1.54 -31.03
N TRP A 202 -11.07 1.35 -29.73
CA TRP A 202 -10.44 2.16 -28.69
C TRP A 202 -8.95 1.86 -28.51
N LEU A 203 -8.53 0.62 -28.82
CA LEU A 203 -7.12 0.24 -28.86
C LEU A 203 -6.49 0.48 -30.23
N SER A 204 -7.23 0.19 -31.30
CA SER A 204 -6.73 0.30 -32.67
C SER A 204 -7.81 0.90 -33.56
N PRO A 205 -7.66 2.15 -34.04
CA PRO A 205 -8.66 2.80 -34.89
C PRO A 205 -9.02 2.03 -36.18
N ASN A 206 -8.15 1.12 -36.62
CA ASN A 206 -8.35 0.28 -37.80
C ASN A 206 -9.14 -1.01 -37.53
N ALA A 207 -9.48 -1.30 -36.26
CA ALA A 207 -10.33 -2.44 -35.93
C ALA A 207 -11.76 -2.26 -36.47
N LEU A 208 -12.47 -3.37 -36.65
CA LEU A 208 -13.86 -3.33 -37.08
C LEU A 208 -14.72 -2.66 -36.01
N ALA A 209 -15.66 -1.80 -36.41
CA ALA A 209 -16.53 -1.06 -35.48
C ALA A 209 -17.42 -1.99 -34.63
N ASN A 210 -17.71 -3.18 -35.11
CA ASN A 210 -18.48 -4.19 -34.43
C ASN A 210 -17.61 -5.21 -33.67
N GLU A 211 -16.31 -4.97 -33.55
CA GLU A 211 -15.40 -5.84 -32.83
C GLU A 211 -15.30 -5.42 -31.36
N TRP A 212 -15.59 -6.37 -30.47
CA TRP A 212 -15.50 -6.19 -29.03
C TRP A 212 -14.45 -7.13 -28.46
N LEU A 213 -13.69 -6.61 -27.50
CA LEU A 213 -12.71 -7.37 -26.76
C LEU A 213 -13.19 -7.52 -25.31
N GLN A 214 -13.03 -8.72 -24.78
CA GLN A 214 -13.15 -8.99 -23.35
C GLN A 214 -11.82 -9.51 -22.85
N ILE A 215 -11.31 -8.90 -21.78
CA ILE A 215 -10.10 -9.34 -21.09
C ILE A 215 -10.50 -9.81 -19.71
N ILE A 216 -10.07 -11.01 -19.35
CA ILE A 216 -10.21 -11.56 -18.00
C ILE A 216 -8.81 -11.86 -17.46
N GLU A 217 -8.45 -11.25 -16.34
CA GLU A 217 -7.27 -11.58 -15.56
C GLU A 217 -7.73 -12.16 -14.21
N ASN A 218 -7.23 -13.34 -13.84
CA ASN A 218 -7.54 -13.99 -12.58
C ASN A 218 -6.25 -14.51 -11.96
N ASN A 219 -5.81 -13.84 -10.91
CA ASN A 219 -4.52 -14.08 -10.29
C ASN A 219 -4.69 -14.74 -8.93
N THR A 220 -3.90 -15.78 -8.69
CA THR A 220 -3.78 -16.38 -7.36
C THR A 220 -2.56 -15.78 -6.67
N ILE A 221 -2.79 -15.10 -5.55
CA ILE A 221 -1.75 -14.47 -4.74
C ILE A 221 -1.59 -15.28 -3.44
N ALA A 222 -0.40 -15.83 -3.22
CA ALA A 222 -0.07 -16.61 -2.03
C ALA A 222 1.01 -15.91 -1.22
N PHE A 223 0.76 -15.76 0.09
CA PHE A 223 1.72 -15.21 1.04
C PHE A 223 2.37 -16.36 1.81
N ASP A 224 3.68 -16.54 1.62
CA ASP A 224 4.47 -17.45 2.44
C ASP A 224 5.06 -16.68 3.62
N LYS A 225 4.54 -16.99 4.81
CA LYS A 225 4.95 -16.38 6.08
C LYS A 225 6.15 -17.08 6.73
N SER A 226 6.87 -17.93 5.98
CA SER A 226 8.17 -18.47 6.38
C SER A 226 9.20 -17.34 6.61
N SER A 227 10.41 -17.69 7.06
CA SER A 227 11.44 -16.74 7.54
C SER A 227 11.78 -15.60 6.58
N ASN A 228 11.47 -15.72 5.29
CA ASN A 228 11.88 -14.77 4.24
C ASN A 228 10.73 -13.93 3.64
N LEU A 229 9.49 -14.05 4.16
CA LEU A 229 8.30 -13.33 3.69
C LEU A 229 8.22 -13.23 2.16
N ASN A 230 7.67 -14.27 1.52
CA ASN A 230 7.56 -14.32 0.07
C ASN A 230 6.11 -14.12 -0.40
N ILE A 231 5.96 -13.54 -1.58
CA ILE A 231 4.68 -13.45 -2.29
C ILE A 231 4.85 -14.15 -3.63
N SER A 232 4.04 -15.18 -3.87
CA SER A 232 3.95 -15.84 -5.17
C SER A 232 2.66 -15.43 -5.85
N VAL A 233 2.75 -15.02 -7.11
CA VAL A 233 1.61 -14.63 -7.94
C VAL A 233 1.57 -15.54 -9.15
N SER A 234 0.50 -16.31 -9.29
CA SER A 234 0.17 -17.02 -10.52
C SER A 234 -0.80 -16.16 -11.33
N ILE A 235 -0.39 -15.74 -12.51
CA ILE A 235 -1.15 -14.84 -13.38
C ILE A 235 -1.80 -15.67 -14.48
N SER A 236 -3.12 -15.58 -14.61
CA SER A 236 -3.87 -16.16 -15.72
C SER A 236 -4.64 -15.07 -16.45
N ARG A 237 -4.37 -14.90 -17.75
CA ARG A 237 -5.05 -13.93 -18.62
C ARG A 237 -5.71 -14.62 -19.79
N LYS A 238 -6.91 -14.18 -20.13
CA LYS A 238 -7.67 -14.63 -21.28
C LYS A 238 -8.20 -13.44 -22.05
N LYS A 239 -8.03 -13.48 -23.37
CA LYS A 239 -8.58 -12.51 -24.32
C LYS A 239 -9.65 -13.18 -25.15
N PHE A 240 -10.83 -12.59 -25.15
CA PHE A 240 -11.96 -13.03 -25.95
C PHE A 240 -12.35 -11.95 -26.95
N LYS A 241 -13.01 -12.39 -28.01
CA LYS A 241 -13.50 -11.52 -29.08
C LYS A 241 -14.94 -11.86 -29.42
N ALA A 242 -15.74 -10.83 -29.67
CA ALA A 242 -17.08 -10.93 -30.22
C ALA A 242 -17.23 -9.98 -31.42
N LEU A 243 -18.09 -10.34 -32.38
CA LEU A 243 -18.45 -9.51 -33.53
C LEU A 243 -19.94 -9.18 -33.44
N LYS A 244 -20.27 -7.98 -32.96
CA LYS A 244 -21.63 -7.47 -32.73
C LYS A 244 -21.69 -5.96 -32.91
N GLU A 245 -22.74 -5.49 -33.58
CA GLU A 245 -23.03 -4.06 -33.71
C GLU A 245 -23.47 -3.41 -32.38
N ILE A 246 -23.98 -4.23 -31.45
CA ILE A 246 -24.39 -3.83 -30.11
C ILE A 246 -23.45 -4.41 -29.06
N PHE A 247 -23.57 -3.96 -27.81
CA PHE A 247 -22.84 -4.55 -26.69
C PHE A 247 -23.09 -6.07 -26.63
N PRO A 248 -22.04 -6.92 -26.72
CA PRO A 248 -22.22 -8.38 -26.78
C PRO A 248 -22.71 -8.97 -25.46
N MET A 249 -23.39 -10.11 -25.56
CA MET A 249 -23.68 -10.95 -24.39
C MET A 249 -22.47 -11.84 -24.08
N LYS A 250 -22.43 -12.41 -22.87
CA LYS A 250 -21.31 -13.25 -22.41
C LYS A 250 -21.06 -14.44 -23.35
N GLU A 251 -22.12 -15.00 -23.93
CA GLU A 251 -22.09 -16.16 -24.81
C GLU A 251 -21.54 -15.83 -26.22
N ASP A 252 -21.49 -14.55 -26.59
CA ASP A 252 -20.98 -14.11 -27.89
C ASP A 252 -19.45 -14.11 -27.94
N PHE A 253 -18.79 -14.06 -26.78
CA PHE A 253 -17.34 -13.98 -26.65
C PHE A 253 -16.67 -15.34 -26.88
N LYS A 254 -15.72 -15.37 -27.79
CA LYS A 254 -14.89 -16.55 -28.09
C LYS A 254 -13.46 -16.30 -27.68
N LEU A 255 -12.84 -17.28 -27.00
CA LEU A 255 -11.45 -17.21 -26.59
C LEU A 255 -10.55 -17.11 -27.83
N VAL A 256 -9.62 -16.16 -27.81
CA VAL A 256 -8.63 -15.93 -28.87
C VAL A 256 -7.22 -16.20 -28.38
N GLU A 257 -6.92 -15.82 -27.14
CA GLU A 257 -5.58 -15.90 -26.59
C GLU A 257 -5.62 -16.15 -25.08
N GLU A 258 -4.64 -16.90 -24.58
CA GLU A 258 -4.46 -17.19 -23.17
C GLU A 258 -2.98 -17.09 -22.81
N LEU A 259 -2.70 -16.56 -21.61
CA LEU A 259 -1.36 -16.49 -21.03
C LEU A 259 -1.43 -16.98 -19.59
N VAL A 260 -0.46 -17.81 -19.21
CA VAL A 260 -0.19 -18.16 -17.82
C VAL A 260 1.27 -17.86 -17.53
N THR A 261 1.53 -17.10 -16.47
CA THR A 261 2.89 -16.80 -16.01
C THR A 261 2.94 -16.73 -14.50
N GLN A 262 4.14 -16.68 -13.94
CA GLN A 262 4.36 -16.60 -12.49
C GLN A 262 5.35 -15.50 -12.15
N GLU A 263 5.09 -14.85 -11.03
CA GLU A 263 5.99 -13.90 -10.40
C GLU A 263 6.22 -14.30 -8.95
N ASN A 264 7.44 -14.08 -8.48
CA ASN A 264 7.79 -14.29 -7.09
C ASN A 264 8.47 -13.03 -6.58
N TYR A 265 8.08 -12.64 -5.38
CA TYR A 265 8.62 -11.51 -4.67
C TYR A 265 9.08 -11.96 -3.30
N TYR A 266 10.13 -11.32 -2.78
CA TYR A 266 10.57 -11.50 -1.40
C TYR A 266 10.71 -10.13 -0.73
N TRP A 267 10.51 -10.10 0.58
CA TRP A 267 10.77 -8.91 1.38
C TRP A 267 12.27 -8.59 1.36
N SER A 268 12.65 -7.39 0.91
CA SER A 268 14.02 -6.91 1.02
C SER A 268 14.13 -5.88 2.15
N PRO A 269 14.88 -6.18 3.22
CA PRO A 269 15.10 -5.24 4.32
C PRO A 269 15.84 -3.98 3.85
N LYS A 270 16.77 -4.15 2.90
CA LYS A 270 17.57 -3.08 2.29
C LYS A 270 16.70 -2.04 1.58
N TYR A 271 15.70 -2.48 0.82
CA TYR A 271 14.80 -1.59 0.07
C TYR A 271 13.45 -1.34 0.77
N LYS A 272 13.22 -1.98 1.93
CA LYS A 272 11.99 -1.94 2.73
C LYS A 272 10.72 -2.18 1.91
N ARG A 273 10.78 -3.15 0.99
CA ARG A 273 9.67 -3.49 0.09
C ARG A 273 9.80 -4.91 -0.47
N PHE A 274 8.72 -5.39 -1.08
CA PHE A 274 8.73 -6.61 -1.89
C PHE A 274 9.40 -6.36 -3.24
N ILE A 275 10.37 -7.21 -3.58
CA ILE A 275 11.17 -7.10 -4.82
C ILE A 275 11.22 -8.47 -5.51
N MET A 276 11.35 -8.48 -6.83
CA MET A 276 11.53 -9.72 -7.59
C MET A 276 12.97 -10.22 -7.50
N LYS A 277 13.93 -9.30 -7.72
CA LYS A 277 15.37 -9.59 -7.79
C LYS A 277 16.19 -8.35 -7.47
N GLU A 278 17.44 -8.54 -7.08
CA GLU A 278 18.45 -7.47 -7.04
C GLU A 278 19.31 -7.45 -8.30
N GLY A 279 19.83 -6.26 -8.61
CA GLY A 279 20.72 -6.08 -9.73
C GLY A 279 21.57 -4.82 -9.62
N ILE A 280 22.29 -4.54 -10.70
CA ILE A 280 23.18 -3.40 -10.84
C ILE A 280 22.96 -2.77 -12.21
N LEU A 281 22.92 -1.44 -12.28
CA LEU A 281 22.91 -0.71 -13.54
C LEU A 281 24.29 -0.75 -14.21
N LYS A 282 24.35 -1.19 -15.47
CA LYS A 282 25.62 -1.35 -16.22
C LYS A 282 26.46 -0.08 -16.30
N ASN A 283 25.83 1.08 -16.43
CA ASN A 283 26.52 2.34 -16.72
C ASN A 283 27.05 3.05 -15.48
N THR A 284 26.40 2.85 -14.33
CA THR A 284 26.69 3.60 -13.10
C THR A 284 27.14 2.72 -11.95
N SER A 285 27.08 1.39 -12.13
CA SER A 285 27.29 0.41 -11.05
C SER A 285 26.39 0.62 -9.83
N THR A 286 25.26 1.31 -10.00
CA THR A 286 24.30 1.57 -8.92
C THR A 286 23.52 0.30 -8.60
N SER A 287 23.47 -0.06 -7.32
CA SER A 287 22.65 -1.18 -6.85
C SER A 287 21.17 -0.84 -6.93
N ILE A 288 20.38 -1.77 -7.44
CA ILE A 288 18.95 -1.61 -7.65
C ILE A 288 18.19 -2.86 -7.22
N ALA A 289 16.90 -2.67 -6.94
CA ALA A 289 15.94 -3.75 -6.85
C ALA A 289 14.96 -3.67 -8.02
N ILE A 290 14.69 -4.81 -8.64
CA ILE A 290 13.66 -4.99 -9.66
C ILE A 290 12.34 -5.25 -8.93
N ILE A 291 11.35 -4.40 -9.17
CA ILE A 291 10.05 -4.46 -8.50
C ILE A 291 8.94 -4.91 -9.44
N ASP A 292 9.15 -4.81 -10.76
CA ASP A 292 8.18 -5.29 -11.74
C ASP A 292 8.86 -5.57 -13.09
N ASP A 293 8.23 -6.44 -13.89
CA ASP A 293 8.62 -6.76 -15.26
C ASP A 293 7.50 -6.34 -16.22
N THR A 294 7.76 -5.32 -17.05
CA THR A 294 6.74 -4.79 -17.98
C THR A 294 6.27 -5.80 -19.02
N ASN A 295 7.01 -6.89 -19.27
CA ASN A 295 6.55 -7.96 -20.17
C ASN A 295 5.41 -8.77 -19.55
N HIS A 296 5.25 -8.72 -18.23
CA HIS A 296 4.16 -9.36 -17.53
C HIS A 296 2.96 -8.44 -17.33
N TRP A 297 2.97 -7.23 -17.86
CA TRP A 297 1.83 -6.32 -17.79
C TRP A 297 0.72 -6.69 -18.77
N LEU A 298 -0.50 -6.22 -18.50
CA LEU A 298 -1.63 -6.43 -19.38
C LEU A 298 -1.38 -5.79 -20.76
N GLU A 299 -0.77 -4.60 -20.79
CA GLU A 299 -0.41 -3.89 -22.01
C GLU A 299 0.49 -4.74 -22.91
N SER A 300 1.47 -5.44 -22.34
CA SER A 300 2.32 -6.37 -23.11
C SER A 300 1.53 -7.54 -23.68
N PHE A 301 0.55 -8.08 -22.95
CA PHE A 301 -0.36 -9.12 -23.45
C PHE A 301 -1.27 -8.59 -24.58
N LEU A 302 -1.57 -7.30 -24.59
CA LEU A 302 -2.30 -6.63 -25.67
C LEU A 302 -1.40 -6.22 -26.85
N GLY A 303 -0.09 -6.50 -26.78
CA GLY A 303 0.89 -6.20 -27.83
C GLY A 303 1.68 -4.89 -27.64
N PHE A 304 1.46 -4.16 -26.54
CA PHE A 304 2.17 -2.94 -26.19
C PHE A 304 3.30 -3.24 -25.20
N SER A 305 4.43 -3.77 -25.70
CA SER A 305 5.59 -4.08 -24.85
C SER A 305 6.64 -2.98 -24.88
N SER A 306 7.15 -2.61 -23.69
CA SER A 306 8.28 -1.70 -23.55
C SER A 306 9.61 -2.40 -23.22
N ASN A 307 9.58 -3.71 -22.95
CA ASN A 307 10.72 -4.54 -22.57
C ASN A 307 11.65 -3.89 -21.51
N ASN A 308 11.03 -3.34 -20.47
CA ASN A 308 11.68 -2.67 -19.35
C ASN A 308 11.47 -3.43 -18.03
N TYR A 309 12.33 -3.16 -17.06
CA TYR A 309 12.06 -3.38 -15.64
C TYR A 309 11.57 -2.09 -15.00
N SER A 310 10.62 -2.21 -14.07
CA SER A 310 10.43 -1.19 -13.04
C SER A 310 11.41 -1.48 -11.92
N ILE A 311 12.18 -0.47 -11.50
CA ILE A 311 13.23 -0.62 -10.49
C ILE A 311 13.10 0.42 -9.40
N VAL A 312 13.75 0.16 -8.26
CA VAL A 312 14.02 1.14 -7.21
C VAL A 312 15.51 1.17 -6.89
N THR A 313 16.05 2.35 -6.66
CA THR A 313 17.43 2.54 -6.17
C THR A 313 17.49 2.40 -4.64
N ASP A 314 18.69 2.28 -4.10
CA ASP A 314 18.94 2.30 -2.65
C ASP A 314 18.46 3.58 -1.93
N TYR A 315 18.49 4.72 -2.62
CA TYR A 315 17.91 5.99 -2.16
C TYR A 315 16.41 6.17 -2.47
N GLY A 316 15.72 5.11 -2.92
CA GLY A 316 14.26 5.10 -3.05
C GLY A 316 13.68 5.67 -4.34
N LYS A 317 14.50 6.03 -5.34
CA LYS A 317 14.00 6.53 -6.62
C LYS A 317 13.50 5.38 -7.48
N MET A 318 12.26 5.49 -7.95
CA MET A 318 11.65 4.53 -8.87
C MET A 318 11.79 4.99 -10.32
N MET A 319 12.12 4.07 -11.23
CA MET A 319 12.22 4.36 -12.66
C MET A 319 12.06 3.11 -13.53
N TYR A 320 11.74 3.31 -14.80
CA TYR A 320 11.69 2.26 -15.81
C TYR A 320 13.00 2.21 -16.60
N ILE A 321 13.59 1.02 -16.73
CA ILE A 321 14.89 0.85 -17.39
C ILE A 321 14.86 -0.34 -18.35
N PRO A 322 15.45 -0.22 -19.56
CA PRO A 322 15.58 -1.34 -20.49
C PRO A 322 16.31 -2.50 -19.84
N LYS A 323 15.77 -3.72 -19.98
CA LYS A 323 16.32 -4.92 -19.32
C LYS A 323 17.80 -5.15 -19.61
N GLN A 324 18.23 -4.85 -20.84
CA GLN A 324 19.62 -4.96 -21.27
C GLN A 324 20.60 -4.04 -20.53
N SER A 325 20.11 -3.03 -19.80
CA SER A 325 20.92 -2.11 -19.00
C SER A 325 21.15 -2.60 -17.58
N VAL A 326 20.57 -3.74 -17.20
CA VAL A 326 20.64 -4.32 -15.87
C VAL A 326 21.47 -5.60 -15.89
N ILE A 327 22.36 -5.76 -14.90
CA ILE A 327 23.00 -7.03 -14.56
C ILE A 327 22.28 -7.58 -13.34
N ILE A 328 21.69 -8.77 -13.45
CA ILE A 328 20.97 -9.40 -12.35
C ILE A 328 21.98 -10.14 -11.48
N ASN A 329 21.92 -9.92 -10.17
CA ASN A 329 22.69 -10.72 -9.24
C ASN A 329 22.04 -12.11 -9.17
N GLN A 330 22.78 -13.16 -9.53
CA GLN A 330 22.31 -14.52 -9.22
C GLN A 330 22.32 -14.65 -7.70
N VAL A 331 21.13 -14.75 -7.10
CA VAL A 331 21.01 -15.10 -5.69
C VAL A 331 21.58 -16.51 -5.56
N GLY A 332 22.76 -16.62 -4.95
CA GLY A 332 23.36 -17.90 -4.64
C GLY A 332 22.40 -18.69 -3.78
N GLY A 333 21.94 -19.83 -4.29
CA GLY A 333 21.26 -20.83 -3.47
C GLY A 333 22.17 -21.17 -2.30
N LYS A 334 21.71 -20.85 -1.09
CA LYS A 334 22.18 -21.48 0.13
C LYS A 334 21.12 -22.46 0.59
#